data_AF-A0A520HY42-F1
#
_entry.id   AF-A0A520HY42-F1
#
_cell.length_a   1.000
_cell.length_b   1.000
_cell.length_c   1.000
_cell.angle_alpha   90.00
_cell.angle_beta   90.00
_cell.angle_gamma   90.00
#
_symmetry.space_group_name_H-M   'P 1'
#
loop_
_entity.id
_entity.type
_entity.pdbx_description
1 polymer ?
#
loop_
_entity_poly.entity_id
_entity_poly.type
_entity_poly.pdbx_seq_one_letter_code
_entity_poly.pdbx_strand_id
1 'polypeptide(L)'
;MLPTDIERAQIFFWLKKVSSATAWRRIFEFYRVWTVSAENSLRVADENGWAGKTAIPTSDYALILKGLAHCEEGVIRLSKGDKRVFKFDANGEFAMARRILFHWAEMTTRIEQGENIIDESHTPLWTEFCETLTSACKAWQECAMHVLEPRYLDDPGLTLYGDWLRNELTLLEFPDYLPCPPDPLHNVFIRTGDVIPSSGIWEPIDEKKSSRLGDKNSEIGELVTEGLRILPDSLSSSL
;
A
#
# COMPACT_ATOMS: atom_id res chain seq x y z
N MET A 1 14.91 -16.25 -13.88
CA MET A 1 15.91 -16.65 -12.86
C MET A 1 15.20 -16.72 -11.52
N LEU A 2 15.51 -17.69 -10.66
CA LEU A 2 14.89 -17.82 -9.34
C LEU A 2 15.66 -17.02 -8.26
N PRO A 3 15.01 -16.61 -7.17
CA PRO A 3 15.68 -16.07 -5.99
C PRO A 3 16.35 -17.17 -5.17
N THR A 4 17.52 -16.90 -4.62
CA THR A 4 18.19 -17.74 -3.60
C THR A 4 17.41 -17.73 -2.28
N ASP A 5 17.69 -18.66 -1.36
CA ASP A 5 17.01 -18.69 -0.04
C ASP A 5 17.21 -17.41 0.79
N ILE A 6 18.34 -16.71 0.60
CA ILE A 6 18.61 -15.42 1.23
C ILE A 6 17.72 -14.34 0.59
N GLU A 7 17.70 -14.23 -0.74
CA GLU A 7 16.81 -13.31 -1.46
C GLU A 7 15.34 -13.59 -1.13
N ARG A 8 14.93 -14.87 -1.00
CA ARG A 8 13.58 -15.28 -0.58
C ARG A 8 13.24 -14.70 0.80
N ALA A 9 14.13 -14.83 1.78
CA ALA A 9 13.92 -14.27 3.12
C ALA A 9 13.86 -12.72 3.10
N GLN A 10 14.72 -12.08 2.31
CA GLN A 10 14.74 -10.62 2.12
C GLN A 10 13.47 -10.10 1.43
N ILE A 11 13.01 -10.74 0.35
CA ILE A 11 11.76 -10.45 -0.36
C ILE A 11 10.56 -10.59 0.58
N PHE A 12 10.51 -11.65 1.39
CA PHE A 12 9.42 -11.85 2.35
C PHE A 12 9.40 -10.76 3.44
N PHE A 13 10.56 -10.40 3.98
CA PHE A 13 10.70 -9.29 4.94
C PHE A 13 10.25 -7.95 4.34
N TRP A 14 10.70 -7.63 3.12
CA TRP A 14 10.30 -6.42 2.40
C TRP A 14 8.79 -6.40 2.10
N LEU A 15 8.23 -7.47 1.53
CA LEU A 15 6.78 -7.60 1.27
C LEU A 15 5.95 -7.46 2.54
N LYS A 16 6.43 -7.95 3.68
CA LYS A 16 5.78 -7.80 4.99
C LYS A 16 5.80 -6.33 5.47
N LYS A 17 6.87 -5.58 5.20
CA LYS A 17 6.95 -4.13 5.48
C LYS A 17 6.01 -3.33 4.58
N VAL A 18 6.03 -3.55 3.26
CA VAL A 18 5.33 -2.68 2.31
C VAL A 18 3.87 -3.07 2.00
N SER A 19 3.47 -4.34 2.14
CA SER A 19 2.19 -4.84 1.60
C SER A 19 1.29 -5.62 2.59
N SER A 20 1.65 -5.69 3.88
CA SER A 20 0.87 -6.44 4.89
C SER A 20 -0.31 -5.63 5.45
N ALA A 21 -1.39 -6.32 5.82
CA ALA A 21 -2.56 -5.69 6.43
C ALA A 21 -2.21 -4.96 7.75
N THR A 22 -1.24 -5.46 8.51
CA THR A 22 -0.76 -4.81 9.76
C THR A 22 -0.05 -3.48 9.49
N ALA A 23 0.80 -3.41 8.46
CA ALA A 23 1.49 -2.17 8.09
C ALA A 23 0.49 -1.09 7.63
N TRP A 24 -0.49 -1.48 6.81
CA TRP A 24 -1.52 -0.55 6.32
C TRP A 24 -2.56 -0.19 7.40
N ARG A 25 -2.84 -1.07 8.37
CA ARG A 25 -3.63 -0.72 9.56
C ARG A 25 -2.93 0.34 10.41
N ARG A 26 -1.60 0.28 10.58
CA ARG A 26 -0.83 1.35 11.22
C ARG A 26 -1.00 2.69 10.48
N ILE A 27 -0.96 2.69 9.15
CA ILE A 27 -1.21 3.90 8.34
C ILE A 27 -2.61 4.47 8.60
N PHE A 28 -3.64 3.61 8.59
CA PHE A 28 -5.02 3.99 8.89
C PHE A 28 -5.17 4.63 10.27
N GLU A 29 -4.49 4.13 11.30
CA GLU A 29 -4.53 4.74 12.64
C GLU A 29 -3.95 6.17 12.66
N PHE A 30 -2.83 6.43 11.99
CA PHE A 30 -2.32 7.80 11.86
C PHE A 30 -3.26 8.69 11.04
N TYR A 31 -3.88 8.15 9.97
CA TYR A 31 -4.89 8.85 9.17
C TYR A 31 -6.10 9.26 10.02
N ARG A 32 -6.55 8.34 10.90
CA ARG A 32 -7.66 8.58 11.85
C ARG A 32 -7.32 9.68 12.85
N VAL A 33 -6.12 9.66 13.42
CA VAL A 33 -5.64 10.72 14.34
C VAL A 33 -5.60 12.09 13.63
N TRP A 34 -5.07 12.16 12.40
CA TRP A 34 -5.09 13.39 11.60
C TRP A 34 -6.52 13.89 11.32
N THR A 35 -7.45 12.98 11.00
CA THR A 35 -8.86 13.32 10.76
C THR A 35 -9.54 13.89 12.01
N VAL A 36 -9.23 13.37 13.19
CA VAL A 36 -9.73 13.90 14.49
C VAL A 36 -9.13 15.27 14.81
N SER A 37 -7.88 15.54 14.43
CA SER A 37 -7.28 16.87 14.58
C SER A 37 -7.97 17.90 13.67
N ALA A 38 -8.27 17.52 12.42
CA ALA A 38 -9.06 18.33 11.49
C ALA A 38 -10.48 18.62 12.01
N GLU A 39 -11.16 17.62 12.59
CA GLU A 39 -12.47 17.79 13.21
C GLU A 39 -12.45 18.77 14.39
N ASN A 40 -11.44 18.65 15.27
CA ASN A 40 -11.30 19.57 16.40
C ASN A 40 -10.97 21.00 15.98
N SER A 41 -10.15 21.19 14.94
CA SER A 41 -9.88 22.50 14.35
C SER A 41 -11.17 23.15 13.82
N LEU A 42 -11.91 22.43 12.97
CA LEU A 42 -13.18 22.90 12.42
C LEU A 42 -14.21 23.20 13.52
N ARG A 43 -14.36 22.32 14.51
CA ARG A 43 -15.30 22.52 15.62
C ARG A 43 -14.99 23.79 16.41
N VAL A 44 -13.73 24.05 16.76
CA VAL A 44 -13.35 25.27 17.50
C VAL A 44 -13.49 26.52 16.62
N ALA A 45 -13.28 26.42 15.30
CA ALA A 45 -13.56 27.51 14.37
C ALA A 45 -15.07 27.82 14.31
N ASP A 46 -15.92 26.81 14.19
CA ASP A 46 -17.39 26.95 14.15
C ASP A 46 -17.95 27.49 15.48
N GLU A 47 -17.43 27.04 16.64
CA GLU A 47 -17.75 27.55 17.98
C GLU A 47 -17.47 29.06 18.13
N ASN A 48 -16.52 29.61 17.36
CA ASN A 48 -16.20 31.05 17.33
C ASN A 48 -16.81 31.80 16.13
N GLY A 49 -17.59 31.13 15.27
CA GLY A 49 -18.20 31.71 14.07
C GLY A 49 -17.23 31.94 12.91
N TRP A 50 -16.15 31.17 12.83
CA TRP A 50 -15.05 31.31 11.85
C TRP A 50 -15.11 30.34 10.67
N ALA A 51 -16.25 29.66 10.47
CA ALA A 51 -16.49 28.70 9.37
C ALA A 51 -16.05 29.18 7.98
N GLY A 52 -16.19 30.49 7.70
CA GLY A 52 -15.79 31.14 6.43
C GLY A 52 -14.40 31.79 6.45
N LYS A 53 -13.54 31.44 7.42
CA LYS A 53 -12.19 32.01 7.61
C LYS A 53 -11.11 30.97 7.94
N THR A 54 -11.48 29.87 8.61
CA THR A 54 -10.55 28.77 8.87
C THR A 54 -9.97 28.22 7.57
N ALA A 55 -8.68 27.88 7.57
CA ALA A 55 -8.04 27.20 6.44
C ALA A 55 -8.60 25.78 6.24
N ILE A 56 -9.28 25.19 7.22
CA ILE A 56 -9.88 23.85 7.17
C ILE A 56 -11.42 23.99 7.20
N PRO A 57 -12.07 24.37 6.08
CA PRO A 57 -13.52 24.48 6.00
C PRO A 57 -14.22 23.11 5.97
N THR A 58 -15.53 23.09 6.20
CA THR A 58 -16.37 21.87 6.20
C THR A 58 -16.27 21.07 4.90
N SER A 59 -16.03 21.72 3.75
CA SER A 59 -15.80 21.06 2.46
C SER A 59 -14.59 20.13 2.49
N ASP A 60 -13.54 20.57 3.18
CA ASP A 60 -12.21 19.96 3.13
C ASP A 60 -12.11 18.89 4.20
N TYR A 61 -12.72 19.10 5.37
CA TYR A 61 -13.00 18.03 6.33
C TYR A 61 -13.82 16.90 5.69
N ALA A 62 -14.84 17.23 4.88
CA ALA A 62 -15.61 16.24 4.12
C ALA A 62 -14.83 15.56 2.98
N LEU A 63 -13.67 16.08 2.55
CA LEU A 63 -12.72 15.38 1.69
C LEU A 63 -11.77 14.49 2.51
N ILE A 64 -11.30 14.94 3.67
CA ILE A 64 -10.46 14.15 4.59
C ILE A 64 -11.21 12.89 5.02
N LEU A 65 -12.48 13.01 5.43
CA LEU A 65 -13.36 11.88 5.78
C LEU A 65 -13.51 10.85 4.64
N LYS A 66 -13.63 11.31 3.39
CA LYS A 66 -13.67 10.39 2.22
C LYS A 66 -12.34 9.66 2.05
N GLY A 67 -11.22 10.36 2.25
CA GLY A 67 -9.90 9.75 2.22
C GLY A 67 -9.69 8.72 3.35
N LEU A 68 -10.20 9.00 4.56
CA LEU A 68 -10.19 8.06 5.68
C LEU A 68 -11.02 6.81 5.37
N ALA A 69 -12.22 6.96 4.82
CA ALA A 69 -13.10 5.85 4.44
C ALA A 69 -12.48 4.94 3.36
N HIS A 70 -11.82 5.53 2.35
CA HIS A 70 -11.00 4.77 1.39
C HIS A 70 -9.82 4.06 2.07
N CYS A 71 -9.16 4.69 3.06
CA CYS A 71 -8.08 4.04 3.80
C CYS A 71 -8.59 2.83 4.61
N GLU A 72 -9.77 2.96 5.25
CA GLU A 72 -10.44 1.89 5.99
C GLU A 72 -10.82 0.71 5.09
N GLU A 73 -11.58 0.95 4.01
CA GLU A 73 -11.99 -0.11 3.09
C GLU A 73 -10.78 -0.77 2.39
N GLY A 74 -9.74 0.01 2.11
CA GLY A 74 -8.45 -0.51 1.65
C GLY A 74 -7.82 -1.50 2.63
N VAL A 75 -7.78 -1.18 3.93
CA VAL A 75 -7.26 -2.09 4.98
C VAL A 75 -8.17 -3.31 5.15
N ILE A 76 -9.49 -3.12 5.12
CA ILE A 76 -10.49 -4.20 5.23
C ILE A 76 -10.33 -5.18 4.06
N ARG A 77 -10.27 -4.70 2.82
CA ARG A 77 -10.05 -5.51 1.61
C ARG A 77 -8.67 -6.17 1.61
N LEU A 78 -7.61 -5.47 2.01
CA LEU A 78 -6.26 -6.02 2.12
C LEU A 78 -6.19 -7.19 3.13
N SER A 79 -6.86 -7.08 4.28
CA SER A 79 -6.96 -8.16 5.27
C SER A 79 -7.79 -9.37 4.82
N LYS A 80 -8.53 -9.24 3.72
CA LYS A 80 -9.23 -10.34 3.02
C LYS A 80 -8.41 -10.87 1.82
N GLY A 81 -7.16 -10.41 1.66
CA GLY A 81 -6.26 -10.80 0.57
C GLY A 81 -6.44 -10.02 -0.73
N ASP A 82 -7.39 -9.09 -0.84
CA ASP A 82 -7.63 -8.34 -2.08
C ASP A 82 -6.54 -7.28 -2.31
N LYS A 83 -5.58 -7.60 -3.18
CA LYS A 83 -4.46 -6.72 -3.54
C LYS A 83 -4.82 -5.62 -4.54
N ARG A 84 -6.04 -5.60 -5.10
CA ARG A 84 -6.45 -4.56 -6.07
C ARG A 84 -6.55 -3.15 -5.44
N VAL A 85 -6.59 -3.07 -4.12
CA VAL A 85 -6.53 -1.82 -3.33
C VAL A 85 -5.31 -0.95 -3.62
N PHE A 86 -4.23 -1.55 -4.15
CA PHE A 86 -2.99 -0.86 -4.51
C PHE A 86 -2.99 -0.27 -5.94
N LYS A 87 -3.99 -0.59 -6.77
CA LYS A 87 -4.05 -0.18 -8.17
C LYS A 87 -4.32 1.31 -8.36
N PHE A 88 -4.07 1.84 -9.55
CA PHE A 88 -4.57 3.16 -9.98
C PHE A 88 -5.84 3.03 -10.85
N ASP A 89 -6.83 2.28 -10.37
CA ASP A 89 -8.11 2.06 -11.07
C ASP A 89 -9.31 2.28 -10.13
N ALA A 90 -10.50 1.86 -10.56
CA ALA A 90 -11.73 1.94 -9.76
C ALA A 90 -11.75 1.01 -8.52
N ASN A 91 -10.78 0.09 -8.38
CA ASN A 91 -10.59 -0.77 -7.22
C ASN A 91 -9.55 -0.20 -6.24
N GLY A 92 -8.82 0.85 -6.62
CA GLY A 92 -7.63 1.40 -5.97
C GLY A 92 -7.87 2.28 -4.75
N GLU A 93 -8.38 1.70 -3.67
CA GLU A 93 -8.72 2.44 -2.44
C GLU A 93 -7.57 3.30 -1.91
N PHE A 94 -6.36 2.75 -1.81
CA PHE A 94 -5.22 3.50 -1.30
C PHE A 94 -4.79 4.62 -2.26
N ALA A 95 -4.99 4.46 -3.57
CA ALA A 95 -4.77 5.52 -4.54
C ALA A 95 -5.82 6.65 -4.46
N MET A 96 -7.01 6.40 -3.88
CA MET A 96 -8.00 7.44 -3.57
C MET A 96 -7.66 8.12 -2.23
N ALA A 97 -7.43 7.35 -1.16
CA ALA A 97 -7.06 7.85 0.16
C ALA A 97 -5.81 8.75 0.12
N ARG A 98 -4.80 8.39 -0.70
CA ARG A 98 -3.59 9.21 -0.88
C ARG A 98 -3.88 10.64 -1.34
N ARG A 99 -4.96 10.90 -2.10
CA ARG A 99 -5.17 12.18 -2.81
C ARG A 99 -5.28 13.35 -1.85
N ILE A 100 -6.17 13.27 -0.86
CA ILE A 100 -6.39 14.37 0.08
C ILE A 100 -5.26 14.48 1.11
N LEU A 101 -4.66 13.36 1.51
CA LEU A 101 -3.47 13.32 2.37
C LEU A 101 -2.27 14.06 1.74
N PHE A 102 -1.94 13.76 0.48
CA PHE A 102 -0.82 14.42 -0.20
C PHE A 102 -1.14 15.83 -0.68
N HIS A 103 -2.41 16.16 -0.97
CA HIS A 103 -2.83 17.54 -1.20
C HIS A 103 -2.55 18.42 0.04
N TRP A 104 -2.92 17.95 1.22
CA TRP A 104 -2.66 18.67 2.47
C TRP A 104 -1.16 18.75 2.78
N ALA A 105 -0.38 17.70 2.56
CA ALA A 105 1.08 17.74 2.72
C ALA A 105 1.75 18.75 1.78
N GLU A 106 1.31 18.83 0.52
CA GLU A 106 1.77 19.85 -0.42
C GLU A 106 1.36 21.27 0.04
N MET A 107 0.14 21.41 0.56
CA MET A 107 -0.38 22.67 1.11
C MET A 107 0.44 23.16 2.32
N THR A 108 0.71 22.30 3.31
CA THR A 108 1.49 22.67 4.49
C THR A 108 2.92 23.06 4.13
N THR A 109 3.58 22.32 3.24
CA THR A 109 4.93 22.67 2.79
C THR A 109 4.96 24.00 2.01
N ARG A 110 3.93 24.33 1.23
CA ARG A 110 3.82 25.68 0.61
C ARG A 110 3.65 26.81 1.63
N ILE A 111 2.96 26.55 2.74
CA ILE A 111 2.77 27.52 3.82
C ILE A 111 4.10 27.72 4.58
N GLU A 112 4.80 26.63 4.91
CA GLU A 112 6.15 26.65 5.52
C GLU A 112 7.18 27.39 4.65
N GLN A 113 7.05 27.30 3.32
CA GLN A 113 7.91 27.99 2.35
C GLN A 113 7.49 29.45 2.08
N GLY A 114 6.32 29.88 2.58
CA GLY A 114 5.77 31.21 2.32
C GLY A 114 5.21 31.42 0.90
N GLU A 115 5.02 30.35 0.12
CA GLU A 115 4.27 30.43 -1.15
C GLU A 115 2.78 30.72 -0.89
N ASN A 116 2.24 30.16 0.20
CA ASN A 116 0.86 30.34 0.66
C ASN A 116 0.83 31.01 2.04
N ILE A 117 -0.23 31.77 2.31
CA ILE A 117 -0.52 32.38 3.63
C ILE A 117 -1.82 31.76 4.15
N ILE A 118 -1.86 31.44 5.44
CA ILE A 118 -3.07 31.05 6.16
C ILE A 118 -3.43 32.09 7.23
N ASP A 119 -4.69 32.07 7.64
CA ASP A 119 -5.14 32.82 8.81
C ASP A 119 -5.10 31.91 10.05
N GLU A 120 -3.92 31.79 10.67
CA GLU A 120 -3.76 31.04 11.94
C GLU A 120 -4.67 31.57 13.05
N SER A 121 -5.01 32.86 13.04
CA SER A 121 -5.88 33.47 14.06
C SER A 121 -7.33 33.00 13.99
N HIS A 122 -7.76 32.48 12.83
CA HIS A 122 -9.06 31.85 12.61
C HIS A 122 -8.97 30.34 12.31
N THR A 123 -7.77 29.75 12.36
CA THR A 123 -7.50 28.31 12.12
C THR A 123 -6.92 27.67 13.39
N PRO A 124 -7.75 27.41 14.42
CA PRO A 124 -7.28 26.87 15.70
C PRO A 124 -6.69 25.46 15.53
N LEU A 125 -5.77 25.07 16.42
CA LEU A 125 -5.08 23.77 16.44
C LEU A 125 -4.26 23.45 15.16
N TRP A 126 -3.92 24.45 14.35
CA TRP A 126 -3.16 24.27 13.10
C TRP A 126 -1.84 23.48 13.27
N THR A 127 -1.09 23.71 14.35
CA THR A 127 0.15 22.96 14.64
C THR A 127 -0.11 21.47 14.83
N GLU A 128 -1.16 21.11 15.57
CA GLU A 128 -1.56 19.71 15.82
C GLU A 128 -1.99 19.02 14.51
N PHE A 129 -2.73 19.74 13.66
CA PHE A 129 -3.11 19.27 12.33
C PHE A 129 -1.88 18.98 11.47
N CYS A 130 -0.88 19.86 11.45
CA CYS A 130 0.38 19.68 10.72
C CYS A 130 1.24 18.53 11.26
N GLU A 131 1.34 18.37 12.58
CA GLU A 131 2.10 17.28 13.22
C GLU A 131 1.46 15.90 12.98
N THR A 132 0.13 15.82 13.07
CA THR A 132 -0.62 14.58 12.81
C THR A 132 -0.63 14.21 11.33
N LEU A 133 -0.81 15.19 10.44
CA LEU A 133 -0.62 15.05 8.98
C LEU A 133 0.78 14.52 8.66
N THR A 134 1.82 15.15 9.19
CA THR A 134 3.22 14.75 9.00
C THR A 134 3.45 13.31 9.45
N SER A 135 2.83 12.89 10.55
CA SER A 135 2.92 11.52 11.07
C SER A 135 2.23 10.51 10.15
N ALA A 136 1.05 10.84 9.63
CA ALA A 136 0.35 10.03 8.63
C ALA A 136 1.12 9.93 7.30
N CYS A 137 1.71 11.03 6.82
CA CYS A 137 2.52 11.04 5.62
C CYS A 137 3.80 10.22 5.75
N LYS A 138 4.49 10.26 6.90
CA LYS A 138 5.67 9.43 7.18
C LYS A 138 5.31 7.94 7.16
N ALA A 139 4.29 7.54 7.93
CA ALA A 139 3.80 6.16 7.94
C ALA A 139 3.38 5.68 6.53
N TRP A 140 2.75 6.55 5.74
CA TRP A 140 2.37 6.26 4.36
C TRP A 140 3.61 6.02 3.48
N GLN A 141 4.62 6.90 3.54
CA GLN A 141 5.83 6.81 2.72
C GLN A 141 6.67 5.55 3.02
N GLU A 142 6.71 5.10 4.28
CA GLU A 142 7.42 3.87 4.69
C GLU A 142 6.95 2.59 4.00
N CYS A 143 5.70 2.55 3.51
CA CYS A 143 5.09 1.37 2.89
C CYS A 143 4.73 1.59 1.40
N ALA A 144 4.24 2.78 1.04
CA ALA A 144 3.53 2.98 -0.22
C ALA A 144 4.43 3.13 -1.46
N MET A 145 5.72 3.47 -1.29
CA MET A 145 6.57 3.99 -2.36
C MET A 145 6.73 3.06 -3.59
N HIS A 146 6.67 1.74 -3.39
CA HIS A 146 6.91 0.74 -4.44
C HIS A 146 5.72 -0.20 -4.69
N VAL A 147 4.69 -0.13 -3.84
CA VAL A 147 3.54 -1.07 -3.87
C VAL A 147 2.30 -0.48 -4.55
N LEU A 148 2.15 0.86 -4.56
CA LEU A 148 1.07 1.52 -5.30
C LEU A 148 1.41 1.60 -6.79
N GLU A 149 0.45 1.28 -7.65
CA GLU A 149 0.62 1.42 -9.10
C GLU A 149 0.77 2.91 -9.51
N PRO A 150 1.67 3.24 -10.44
CA PRO A 150 1.83 4.62 -10.92
C PRO A 150 0.58 5.14 -11.63
N ARG A 151 0.31 6.43 -11.53
CA ARG A 151 -0.88 7.07 -12.15
C ARG A 151 -0.82 7.15 -13.69
N TYR A 152 0.38 7.11 -14.28
CA TYR A 152 0.62 7.47 -15.69
C TYR A 152 1.54 6.49 -16.42
N LEU A 153 1.79 5.32 -15.83
CA LEU A 153 2.53 4.24 -16.45
C LEU A 153 1.63 3.01 -16.38
N ASP A 154 1.41 2.32 -17.50
CA ASP A 154 0.76 1.00 -17.52
C ASP A 154 1.73 -0.12 -17.04
N ASP A 155 2.69 0.27 -16.19
CA ASP A 155 3.69 -0.61 -15.57
C ASP A 155 3.06 -1.31 -14.35
N PRO A 156 3.25 -2.62 -14.18
CA PRO A 156 2.81 -3.32 -12.98
C PRO A 156 3.56 -2.80 -11.75
N GLY A 157 2.86 -2.70 -10.61
CA GLY A 157 3.48 -2.31 -9.33
C GLY A 157 4.69 -3.17 -9.00
N LEU A 158 5.76 -2.55 -8.49
CA LEU A 158 7.15 -3.03 -8.47
C LEU A 158 7.41 -4.17 -7.45
N THR A 159 6.58 -5.21 -7.50
CA THR A 159 6.50 -6.33 -6.54
C THR A 159 6.90 -7.67 -7.15
N LEU A 160 7.19 -7.70 -8.46
CA LEU A 160 7.71 -8.86 -9.18
C LEU A 160 9.22 -8.98 -8.99
N TYR A 161 9.72 -10.21 -8.87
CA TYR A 161 11.15 -10.46 -8.77
C TYR A 161 11.85 -10.32 -10.13
N GLY A 162 12.83 -9.42 -10.19
CA GLY A 162 13.58 -9.04 -11.38
C GLY A 162 14.67 -8.03 -11.04
N ASP A 163 15.32 -7.43 -12.05
CA ASP A 163 16.48 -6.55 -11.85
C ASP A 163 16.20 -5.37 -10.91
N TRP A 164 15.02 -4.75 -11.02
CA TRP A 164 14.63 -3.66 -10.11
C TRP A 164 14.61 -4.13 -8.65
N LEU A 165 13.87 -5.20 -8.34
CA LEU A 165 13.74 -5.68 -6.96
C LEU A 165 15.09 -6.17 -6.42
N ARG A 166 15.94 -6.81 -7.25
CA ARG A 166 17.30 -7.20 -6.81
C ARG A 166 18.14 -6.00 -6.39
N ASN A 167 18.13 -4.93 -7.18
CA ASN A 167 18.86 -3.70 -6.84
C ASN A 167 18.29 -3.06 -5.57
N GLU A 168 16.96 -2.96 -5.44
CA GLU A 168 16.28 -2.46 -4.24
C GLU A 168 16.69 -3.25 -2.98
N LEU A 169 16.72 -4.58 -3.05
CA LEU A 169 17.16 -5.42 -1.93
C LEU A 169 18.63 -5.16 -1.53
N THR A 170 19.52 -4.75 -2.45
CA THR A 170 20.90 -4.38 -2.06
C THR A 170 21.02 -3.03 -1.36
N LEU A 171 19.98 -2.19 -1.41
CA LEU A 171 19.92 -0.87 -0.76
C LEU A 171 19.24 -0.91 0.63
N LEU A 172 18.63 -2.04 1.00
CA LEU A 172 17.88 -2.20 2.23
C LEU A 172 18.72 -2.81 3.35
N GLU A 173 18.62 -2.20 4.54
CA GLU A 173 19.13 -2.81 5.77
C GLU A 173 18.20 -3.94 6.21
N PHE A 174 18.79 -5.10 6.53
CA PHE A 174 18.10 -6.27 7.10
C PHE A 174 18.68 -6.60 8.47
N PRO A 175 17.88 -7.14 9.41
CA PRO A 175 18.40 -7.67 10.66
C PRO A 175 19.30 -8.89 10.44
N ASP A 176 20.28 -9.11 11.33
CA ASP A 176 21.23 -10.23 11.30
C ASP A 176 20.57 -11.62 11.19
N TYR A 177 19.31 -11.73 11.64
CA TYR A 177 18.48 -12.91 11.48
C TYR A 177 17.21 -12.59 10.71
N LEU A 178 17.11 -13.12 9.49
CA LEU A 178 15.87 -13.20 8.72
C LEU A 178 15.25 -14.59 8.92
N PRO A 179 13.98 -14.70 9.34
CA PRO A 179 13.31 -15.99 9.39
C PRO A 179 13.08 -16.52 7.97
N CYS A 180 13.33 -17.82 7.76
CA CYS A 180 13.01 -18.46 6.48
C CYS A 180 11.50 -18.32 6.17
N PRO A 181 11.11 -17.94 4.94
CA PRO A 181 9.71 -17.89 4.56
C PRO A 181 9.07 -19.28 4.73
N PRO A 182 7.94 -19.41 5.44
CA PRO A 182 7.31 -20.71 5.67
C PRO A 182 6.84 -21.35 4.36
N ASP A 183 6.88 -22.69 4.32
CA ASP A 183 6.44 -23.47 3.16
C ASP A 183 4.94 -23.29 2.89
N PRO A 184 4.51 -23.30 1.61
CA PRO A 184 3.11 -23.13 1.25
C PRO A 184 2.26 -24.33 1.68
N LEU A 185 1.07 -24.06 2.22
CA LEU A 185 0.08 -25.11 2.51
C LEU A 185 -0.47 -25.75 1.24
N HIS A 186 -0.61 -24.97 0.17
CA HIS A 186 -1.13 -25.39 -1.14
C HIS A 186 -0.36 -24.69 -2.26
N ASN A 187 0.03 -25.46 -3.29
CA ASN A 187 0.64 -24.93 -4.51
C ASN A 187 -0.46 -24.54 -5.51
N VAL A 188 -0.45 -23.29 -5.99
CA VAL A 188 -1.46 -22.78 -6.95
C VAL A 188 -0.79 -22.46 -8.29
N PHE A 189 -1.06 -23.27 -9.32
CA PHE A 189 -0.48 -23.04 -10.65
C PHE A 189 -1.13 -21.85 -11.35
N ILE A 190 -0.30 -20.98 -11.93
CA ILE A 190 -0.71 -19.81 -12.73
C ILE A 190 0.07 -19.77 -14.05
N ARG A 191 -0.59 -19.26 -15.09
CA ARG A 191 -0.04 -19.15 -16.45
C ARG A 191 0.31 -17.72 -16.78
N THR A 192 1.21 -17.53 -17.72
CA THR A 192 1.55 -16.20 -18.26
C THR A 192 0.29 -15.51 -18.81
N GLY A 193 -0.10 -14.39 -18.20
CA GLY A 193 -1.31 -13.63 -18.55
C GLY A 193 -2.53 -13.87 -17.65
N ASP A 194 -2.50 -14.86 -16.76
CA ASP A 194 -3.53 -15.05 -15.73
C ASP A 194 -3.40 -13.98 -14.61
N VAL A 195 -4.49 -13.72 -13.88
CA VAL A 195 -4.50 -12.75 -12.77
C VAL A 195 -3.91 -13.35 -11.50
N ILE A 196 -2.85 -12.71 -10.99
CA ILE A 196 -2.18 -13.01 -9.71
C ILE A 196 -3.16 -12.83 -8.52
N PRO A 197 -3.53 -13.87 -7.76
CA PRO A 197 -4.55 -13.82 -6.70
C PRO A 197 -4.01 -13.34 -5.35
N SER A 198 -2.70 -13.38 -5.12
CA SER A 198 -2.07 -13.07 -3.84
C SER A 198 -0.62 -12.61 -4.00
N SER A 199 -0.15 -11.72 -3.11
CA SER A 199 1.28 -11.41 -3.00
C SER A 199 2.02 -12.58 -2.33
N GLY A 200 3.16 -12.96 -2.88
CA GLY A 200 4.01 -14.02 -2.35
C GLY A 200 5.30 -14.15 -3.16
N ILE A 201 6.16 -15.08 -2.75
CA ILE A 201 7.32 -15.48 -3.56
C ILE A 201 6.80 -16.42 -4.65
N TRP A 202 6.95 -16.01 -5.90
CA TRP A 202 6.62 -16.79 -7.09
C TRP A 202 7.87 -17.51 -7.60
N GLU A 203 7.72 -18.78 -7.94
CA GLU A 203 8.79 -19.61 -8.50
C GLU A 203 8.23 -20.37 -9.74
N PRO A 204 8.74 -20.14 -10.96
CA PRO A 204 8.53 -21.06 -12.08
C PRO A 204 8.96 -22.49 -11.72
N ILE A 205 8.13 -23.47 -12.09
CA ILE A 205 8.28 -24.88 -11.73
C ILE A 205 7.97 -25.77 -12.94
N ASP A 206 8.96 -26.55 -13.39
CA ASP A 206 8.85 -27.39 -14.59
C ASP A 206 7.75 -28.45 -14.46
N GLU A 207 6.61 -28.26 -15.14
CA GLU A 207 5.56 -29.27 -15.19
C GLU A 207 5.97 -30.46 -16.08
N LYS A 208 5.93 -31.66 -15.51
CA LYS A 208 5.92 -32.89 -16.32
C LYS A 208 4.60 -32.99 -17.09
N LYS A 209 4.59 -32.49 -18.33
CA LYS A 209 3.49 -32.62 -19.32
C LYS A 209 2.71 -33.92 -19.12
N SER A 210 1.46 -33.81 -18.65
CA SER A 210 0.64 -34.99 -18.37
C SER A 210 0.38 -35.78 -19.66
N SER A 211 0.81 -37.05 -19.70
CA SER A 211 0.76 -37.90 -20.89
C SER A 211 -0.63 -38.52 -21.13
N ARG A 212 -1.64 -37.67 -21.34
CA ARG A 212 -3.01 -38.09 -21.66
C ARG A 212 -3.35 -37.86 -23.14
N LEU A 213 -3.00 -38.87 -23.93
CA LEU A 213 -3.59 -39.30 -25.23
C LEU A 213 -3.90 -38.24 -26.33
N GLY A 214 -3.38 -38.49 -27.53
CA GLY A 214 -4.13 -38.25 -28.77
C GLY A 214 -3.65 -37.14 -29.71
N ASP A 215 -2.77 -37.52 -30.64
CA ASP A 215 -2.62 -37.01 -32.02
C ASP A 215 -2.54 -35.48 -32.36
N LYS A 216 -1.41 -35.14 -33.01
CA LYS A 216 -1.29 -34.28 -34.22
C LYS A 216 -2.03 -32.92 -34.20
N ASN A 217 -1.38 -31.78 -33.98
CA ASN A 217 -0.21 -31.30 -34.74
C ASN A 217 0.57 -30.20 -33.97
N SER A 218 1.76 -29.87 -34.46
CA SER A 218 2.66 -28.88 -33.85
C SER A 218 2.46 -27.47 -34.41
N GLU A 219 2.30 -26.47 -33.54
CA GLU A 219 3.05 -25.23 -33.72
C GLU A 219 3.34 -24.53 -32.38
N ILE A 220 4.65 -24.30 -32.20
CA ILE A 220 5.42 -23.49 -31.24
C ILE A 220 4.64 -22.67 -30.18
N GLY A 221 4.92 -22.99 -28.91
CA GLY A 221 4.67 -22.13 -27.75
C GLY A 221 5.33 -22.73 -26.50
N GLU A 222 6.20 -21.98 -25.83
CA GLU A 222 6.94 -22.49 -24.65
C GLU A 222 6.02 -22.53 -23.42
N LEU A 223 5.80 -23.73 -22.89
CA LEU A 223 4.95 -23.99 -21.74
C LEU A 223 5.76 -23.85 -20.44
N VAL A 224 5.92 -22.62 -19.97
CA VAL A 224 6.35 -22.33 -18.60
C VAL A 224 5.11 -22.37 -17.68
N THR A 225 5.24 -23.00 -16.52
CA THR A 225 4.14 -23.16 -15.55
C THR A 225 4.64 -22.68 -14.18
N GLU A 226 3.90 -21.83 -13.47
CA GLU A 226 4.45 -21.07 -12.32
C GLU A 226 3.68 -21.29 -11.01
N GLY A 227 4.38 -21.28 -9.88
CA GLY A 227 3.91 -21.76 -8.58
C GLY A 227 3.58 -20.71 -7.51
N LEU A 228 2.29 -20.53 -7.27
CA LEU A 228 1.60 -20.03 -6.07
C LEU A 228 1.99 -20.60 -4.72
N ARG A 229 2.57 -19.77 -3.85
CA ARG A 229 2.41 -19.85 -2.39
C ARG A 229 1.22 -18.99 -1.92
N ILE A 230 0.32 -19.56 -1.12
CA ILE A 230 -0.60 -18.79 -0.28
C ILE A 230 -0.19 -18.97 1.18
N LEU A 231 0.02 -17.86 1.88
CA LEU A 231 0.20 -17.83 3.33
C LEU A 231 -1.11 -17.38 3.99
N PRO A 232 -1.61 -18.10 5.01
CA PRO A 232 -2.67 -17.55 5.85
C PRO A 232 -2.11 -16.41 6.71
N ASP A 233 -2.86 -15.32 6.86
CA ASP A 233 -2.63 -14.38 7.96
C ASP A 233 -2.83 -15.17 9.27
N SER A 234 -1.78 -15.24 10.09
CA SER A 234 -1.82 -16.02 11.33
C SER A 234 -2.72 -15.34 12.35
N LEU A 235 -3.96 -15.82 12.47
CA LEU A 235 -4.89 -15.45 13.53
C LEU A 235 -4.32 -15.86 14.89
N SER A 236 -3.62 -14.91 15.52
CA SER A 236 -3.17 -14.91 16.90
C SER A 236 -3.31 -13.47 17.39
N SER A 237 -4.29 -13.07 18.20
CA SER A 237 -5.09 -13.81 19.21
C SER A 237 -4.33 -14.16 20.49
N SER A 238 -3.40 -13.29 20.90
CA SER A 238 -2.87 -13.25 22.27
C SER A 238 -2.39 -11.83 22.63
N LEU A 239 -3.12 -11.21 23.56
CA LEU A 239 -2.79 -10.05 24.41
C LEU A 239 -1.96 -8.91 23.77
#